data_AF-A0A970DAS1-F1
#
_entry.id   AF-A0A970DAS1-F1
#
_cell.length_a   1.000
_cell.length_b   1.000
_cell.length_c   1.000
_cell.angle_alpha   90.00
_cell.angle_beta   90.00
_cell.angle_gamma   90.00
#
_symmetry.space_group_name_H-M   'P 1'
#
loop_
_entity.id
_entity.type
_entity.pdbx_description
1 polymer ?
#
loop_
_entity_poly.entity_id
_entity_poly.type
_entity_poly.pdbx_seq_one_letter_code
_entity_poly.pdbx_strand_id
1 'polypeptide(L)'
;MAKRTGEKYLSILLAAIKIFARYGYHRTRVSDIAREAGVADGTVYIYFNSKEDILISLFQEMMEQFVQGLQTELDACGNAEEKLKKLIHYHLETLEKQPDQAKVTQLELRQIDQSINEGISRPLMDYFQMIEEVIKEGQDTGFFRPEINVRTARKVIFGAIDEVVTSWVMSKKPYSLSNLSEPVFSLLSRGFLI
;
A
#
# COMPACT_ATOMS: atom_id res chain seq x y z
N MET A 1 -10.43 20.44 -4.00
CA MET A 1 -11.68 19.86 -3.46
C MET A 1 -11.58 19.89 -1.94
N ALA A 2 -12.66 20.22 -1.22
CA ALA A 2 -12.67 20.20 0.23
C ALA A 2 -12.35 18.77 0.73
N LYS A 3 -11.48 18.63 1.74
CA LYS A 3 -11.14 17.32 2.32
C LYS A 3 -12.45 16.72 2.86
N ARG A 4 -12.88 15.60 2.29
CA ARG A 4 -14.03 14.84 2.80
C ARG A 4 -13.58 14.21 4.10
N THR A 5 -14.17 14.63 5.22
CA THR A 5 -13.70 14.24 6.56
C THR A 5 -14.88 13.87 7.46
N GLY A 6 -14.57 13.23 8.60
CA GLY A 6 -15.52 12.92 9.66
C GLY A 6 -15.78 11.42 9.83
N GLU A 7 -16.39 11.07 10.96
CA GLU A 7 -16.60 9.68 11.37
C GLU A 7 -17.38 8.86 10.34
N LYS A 8 -18.40 9.45 9.71
CA LYS A 8 -19.21 8.77 8.68
C LYS A 8 -18.44 8.51 7.39
N TYR A 9 -17.54 9.42 7.01
CA TYR A 9 -16.69 9.21 5.84
C TYR A 9 -15.77 8.00 6.08
N LEU A 10 -15.10 7.96 7.23
CA LEU A 10 -14.22 6.85 7.61
C LEU A 10 -14.97 5.54 7.80
N SER A 11 -16.17 5.56 8.40
CA SER A 11 -16.97 4.33 8.58
C SER A 11 -17.39 3.71 7.25
N ILE A 12 -17.74 4.54 6.26
CA ILE A 12 -18.04 4.06 4.90
C ILE A 12 -16.79 3.46 4.23
N LEU A 13 -15.61 4.09 4.37
CA LEU A 13 -14.37 3.53 3.83
C LEU A 13 -14.02 2.19 4.48
N LEU A 14 -14.11 2.07 5.80
CA LEU A 14 -13.86 0.82 6.53
C LEU A 14 -14.84 -0.29 6.13
N ALA A 15 -16.11 0.05 5.91
CA ALA A 15 -17.09 -0.87 5.37
C ALA A 15 -16.74 -1.30 3.94
N ALA A 16 -16.28 -0.36 3.11
CA ALA A 16 -15.86 -0.64 1.73
C ALA A 16 -14.69 -1.63 1.68
N ILE A 17 -13.69 -1.51 2.57
CA ILE A 17 -12.57 -2.47 2.68
C ILE A 17 -13.11 -3.89 2.83
N LYS A 18 -13.99 -4.11 3.81
CA LYS A 18 -14.54 -5.45 4.10
C LYS A 18 -15.34 -5.99 2.93
N ILE A 19 -16.18 -5.16 2.32
CA ILE A 19 -17.09 -5.58 1.25
C ILE A 19 -16.31 -5.86 -0.04
N PHE A 20 -15.32 -5.03 -0.39
CA PHE A 20 -14.42 -5.29 -1.51
C PHE A 20 -13.56 -6.54 -1.26
N ALA A 21 -12.97 -6.70 -0.07
CA ALA A 21 -12.23 -7.90 0.26
C ALA A 21 -13.11 -9.16 0.21
N ARG A 22 -14.38 -9.08 0.61
CA ARG A 22 -15.27 -10.24 0.65
C ARG A 22 -15.81 -10.64 -0.73
N TYR A 23 -16.32 -9.69 -1.50
CA TYR A 23 -17.06 -9.96 -2.72
C TYR A 23 -16.32 -9.58 -4.00
N GLY A 24 -15.23 -8.82 -3.89
CA GLY A 24 -14.53 -8.19 -5.00
C GLY A 24 -15.17 -6.86 -5.41
N TYR A 25 -14.38 -5.97 -5.99
CA TYR A 25 -14.78 -4.63 -6.41
C TYR A 25 -15.93 -4.69 -7.43
N HIS A 26 -15.81 -5.51 -8.48
CA HIS A 26 -16.81 -5.54 -9.55
C HIS A 26 -18.19 -6.02 -9.09
N ARG A 27 -18.24 -7.00 -8.17
CA ARG A 27 -19.51 -7.58 -7.69
C ARG A 27 -20.17 -6.76 -6.59
N THR A 28 -19.43 -5.86 -5.96
CA THR A 28 -19.92 -4.98 -4.91
C THR A 28 -20.81 -3.86 -5.46
N ARG A 29 -21.93 -3.58 -4.79
CA ARG A 29 -22.76 -2.38 -5.02
C ARG A 29 -22.57 -1.37 -3.89
N VAL A 30 -22.82 -0.09 -4.16
CA VAL A 30 -22.78 0.98 -3.13
C VAL A 30 -23.75 0.69 -1.98
N SER A 31 -24.91 0.09 -2.26
CA SER A 31 -25.89 -0.35 -1.25
C SER A 31 -25.35 -1.43 -0.31
N ASP A 32 -24.42 -2.28 -0.76
CA ASP A 32 -23.81 -3.29 0.10
C ASP A 32 -22.84 -2.65 1.10
N ILE A 33 -22.11 -1.63 0.65
CA ILE A 33 -21.24 -0.81 1.49
C ILE A 33 -22.06 -0.02 2.51
N ALA A 34 -23.17 0.60 2.08
CA ALA A 34 -24.07 1.34 2.96
C ALA A 34 -24.61 0.44 4.09
N ARG A 35 -25.04 -0.78 3.74
CA ARG A 35 -25.52 -1.78 4.70
C ARG A 35 -24.44 -2.19 5.70
N GLU A 36 -23.22 -2.46 5.25
CA GLU A 36 -22.09 -2.78 6.14
C GLU A 36 -21.72 -1.60 7.05
N ALA A 37 -21.80 -0.37 6.54
CA ALA A 37 -21.54 0.84 7.31
C ALA A 37 -22.69 1.22 8.28
N GLY A 38 -23.84 0.54 8.21
CA GLY A 38 -25.01 0.85 9.02
C GLY A 38 -25.66 2.19 8.67
N VAL A 39 -25.55 2.64 7.41
CA VAL A 39 -26.11 3.92 6.93
C VAL A 39 -27.10 3.69 5.78
N ALA A 40 -27.97 4.67 5.53
CA ALA A 40 -28.83 4.64 4.34
C ALA A 40 -28.01 4.90 3.07
N ASP A 41 -28.39 4.31 1.93
CA ASP A 41 -27.73 4.47 0.63
C ASP A 41 -27.47 5.95 0.28
N GLY A 42 -28.46 6.81 0.49
CA GLY A 42 -28.34 8.25 0.25
C GLY A 42 -27.24 8.93 1.08
N THR A 43 -26.89 8.39 2.24
CA THR A 43 -25.79 8.89 3.08
C THR A 43 -24.45 8.68 2.39
N VAL A 44 -24.26 7.54 1.70
CA VAL A 44 -23.01 7.27 0.98
C VAL A 44 -22.81 8.28 -0.15
N TYR A 45 -23.89 8.62 -0.87
CA TYR A 45 -23.84 9.59 -1.96
C TYR A 45 -23.62 11.04 -1.53
N ILE A 46 -23.73 11.37 -0.23
CA ILE A 46 -23.29 12.67 0.29
C ILE A 46 -21.75 12.78 0.25
N TYR A 47 -21.05 11.67 0.45
CA TYR A 47 -19.59 11.63 0.53
C TYR A 47 -18.92 11.20 -0.77
N PHE A 48 -19.55 10.31 -1.54
CA PHE A 48 -18.93 9.69 -2.70
C PHE A 48 -19.84 9.72 -3.93
N ASN A 49 -19.29 10.09 -5.07
CA ASN A 49 -20.04 10.21 -6.32
C ASN A 49 -20.31 8.84 -6.97
N SER A 50 -19.45 7.86 -6.72
CA SER A 50 -19.50 6.54 -7.35
C SER A 50 -18.77 5.49 -6.52
N LYS A 51 -18.91 4.21 -6.90
CA LYS A 51 -18.13 3.10 -6.31
C LYS A 51 -16.62 3.25 -6.56
N GLU A 52 -16.26 3.79 -7.72
CA GLU A 52 -14.89 4.14 -8.06
C GLU A 52 -14.33 5.24 -7.14
N ASP A 53 -15.11 6.30 -6.90
CA ASP A 53 -14.73 7.39 -5.99
C ASP A 53 -14.47 6.86 -4.57
N ILE A 54 -15.28 5.89 -4.11
CA ILE A 54 -15.05 5.17 -2.84
C ILE A 54 -13.71 4.43 -2.88
N LEU A 55 -13.42 3.68 -3.94
CA LEU A 55 -12.18 2.89 -4.05
C LEU A 55 -10.93 3.77 -4.08
N ILE A 56 -10.96 4.88 -4.84
CA ILE A 56 -9.85 5.83 -4.93
C ILE A 56 -9.65 6.54 -3.60
N SER A 57 -10.73 7.02 -2.97
CA SER A 57 -10.68 7.69 -1.66
C SER A 57 -10.19 6.74 -0.56
N LEU A 58 -10.60 5.46 -0.63
CA LEU A 58 -10.12 4.42 0.26
C LEU A 58 -8.60 4.24 0.15
N PHE A 59 -8.09 4.10 -1.08
CA PHE A 59 -6.66 3.92 -1.31
C PHE A 59 -5.85 5.14 -0.88
N GLN A 60 -6.37 6.35 -1.11
CA GLN A 60 -5.77 7.60 -0.63
C GLN A 60 -5.61 7.61 0.89
N GLU A 61 -6.67 7.29 1.62
CA GLU A 61 -6.66 7.23 3.09
C GLU A 61 -5.66 6.17 3.59
N MET A 62 -5.66 4.98 2.98
CA MET A 62 -4.71 3.91 3.32
C MET A 62 -3.26 4.35 3.11
N MET A 63 -2.95 5.00 1.99
CA MET A 63 -1.60 5.47 1.68
C MET A 63 -1.17 6.66 2.56
N GLU A 64 -2.07 7.59 2.89
CA GLU A 64 -1.79 8.70 3.82
C GLU A 64 -1.35 8.16 5.18
N GLN A 65 -2.11 7.20 5.74
CA GLN A 65 -1.77 6.56 7.01
C GLN A 65 -0.48 5.73 6.92
N PHE A 66 -0.29 4.99 5.84
CA PHE A 66 0.91 4.18 5.61
C PHE A 66 2.18 5.02 5.54
N VAL A 67 2.16 6.09 4.74
CA VAL A 67 3.29 7.00 4.55
C VAL A 67 3.64 7.72 5.85
N GLN A 68 2.63 8.22 6.57
CA GLN A 68 2.86 8.91 7.85
C GLN A 68 3.49 7.98 8.90
N GLY A 69 2.97 6.75 9.02
CA GLY A 69 3.51 5.75 9.94
C GLY A 69 4.92 5.32 9.54
N LEU A 70 5.16 5.05 8.25
CA LEU A 70 6.48 4.70 7.74
C LEU A 70 7.50 5.83 7.98
N GLN A 71 7.12 7.09 7.74
CA GLN A 71 8.02 8.23 7.94
C GLN A 71 8.52 8.28 9.39
N THR A 72 7.61 8.07 10.34
CA THR A 72 7.94 8.05 11.78
C THR A 72 8.96 6.95 12.10
N GLU A 73 8.81 5.77 11.49
CA GLU A 73 9.74 4.65 11.66
C GLU A 73 11.12 4.92 11.00
N LEU A 74 11.14 5.58 9.85
CA LEU A 74 12.38 5.92 9.14
C LEU A 74 13.17 7.03 9.83
N ASP A 75 12.49 7.99 10.46
CA ASP A 75 13.11 9.09 11.22
C ASP A 75 13.89 8.57 12.45
N ALA A 76 13.53 7.37 12.95
CA ALA A 76 14.22 6.71 14.05
C ALA A 76 15.44 5.87 13.62
N CYS A 77 15.68 5.72 12.31
CA CYS A 77 16.79 4.93 11.76
C CYS A 77 18.04 5.78 11.55
N GLY A 78 19.22 5.21 11.82
CA GLY A 78 20.49 5.95 11.76
C GLY A 78 21.16 5.99 10.39
N ASN A 79 20.79 5.09 9.47
CA ASN A 79 21.42 4.97 8.15
C ASN A 79 20.49 4.31 7.11
N ALA A 80 20.90 4.37 5.84
CA ALA A 80 20.14 3.81 4.71
C ALA A 80 19.91 2.29 4.79
N GLU A 81 20.84 1.52 5.39
CA GLU A 81 20.66 0.07 5.56
C GLU A 81 19.50 -0.21 6.52
N GLU A 82 19.50 0.43 7.68
CA GLU A 82 18.42 0.34 8.68
C GLU A 82 17.08 0.82 8.10
N LYS A 83 17.10 1.93 7.35
CA LYS A 83 15.90 2.45 6.69
C LYS A 83 15.34 1.47 5.67
N LEU A 84 16.18 0.81 4.86
CA LEU A 84 15.72 -0.19 3.90
C LEU A 84 15.10 -1.41 4.62
N LYS A 85 15.76 -1.93 5.66
CA LYS A 85 15.21 -3.01 6.50
C LYS A 85 13.86 -2.63 7.08
N LYS A 86 13.78 -1.43 7.66
CA LYS A 86 12.56 -0.93 8.29
C LYS A 86 11.43 -0.74 7.28
N LEU A 87 11.72 -0.20 6.11
CA LEU A 87 10.76 -0.01 5.02
C LEU A 87 10.15 -1.33 4.55
N ILE A 88 10.99 -2.35 4.31
CA ILE A 88 10.54 -3.68 3.91
C ILE A 88 9.67 -4.28 5.02
N HIS A 89 10.17 -4.29 6.26
CA HIS A 89 9.46 -4.87 7.38
C HIS A 89 8.09 -4.19 7.61
N TYR A 90 8.06 -2.86 7.63
CA TYR A 90 6.84 -2.09 7.88
C TYR A 90 5.78 -2.34 6.80
N HIS A 91 6.17 -2.43 5.52
CA HIS A 91 5.25 -2.76 4.43
C HIS A 91 4.63 -4.14 4.65
N LEU A 92 5.46 -5.16 4.86
CA LEU A 92 5.01 -6.54 5.04
C LEU A 92 4.15 -6.70 6.29
N GLU A 93 4.56 -6.11 7.41
CA GLU A 93 3.86 -6.20 8.69
C GLU A 93 2.50 -5.50 8.65
N THR A 94 2.40 -4.33 8.00
CA THR A 94 1.14 -3.59 7.88
C THR A 94 0.08 -4.41 7.14
N LEU A 95 0.46 -5.01 6.02
CA LEU A 95 -0.46 -5.82 5.22
C LEU A 95 -0.77 -7.18 5.86
N GLU A 96 0.17 -7.75 6.62
CA GLU A 96 -0.09 -8.95 7.43
C GLU A 96 -1.13 -8.70 8.52
N LYS A 97 -1.03 -7.56 9.23
CA LYS A 97 -1.98 -7.16 10.28
C LYS A 97 -3.36 -6.80 9.72
N GLN A 98 -3.46 -6.47 8.44
CA GLN A 98 -4.67 -5.98 7.79
C GLN A 98 -4.98 -6.76 6.50
N PRO A 99 -5.35 -8.05 6.58
CA PRO A 99 -5.48 -8.94 5.42
C PRO A 99 -6.54 -8.49 4.41
N ASP A 100 -7.63 -7.83 4.86
CA ASP A 100 -8.62 -7.27 3.95
C ASP A 100 -8.03 -6.13 3.11
N GLN A 101 -7.20 -5.27 3.71
CA GLN A 101 -6.48 -4.22 2.98
C GLN A 101 -5.45 -4.80 2.02
N ALA A 102 -4.73 -5.85 2.43
CA ALA A 102 -3.82 -6.57 1.55
C ALA A 102 -4.57 -7.15 0.34
N LYS A 103 -5.75 -7.73 0.54
CA LYS A 103 -6.57 -8.24 -0.55
C LYS A 103 -7.05 -7.13 -1.50
N VAL A 104 -7.51 -6.01 -0.94
CA VAL A 104 -7.98 -4.86 -1.75
C VAL A 104 -6.84 -4.27 -2.59
N THR A 105 -5.67 -4.05 -1.99
CA THR A 105 -4.48 -3.51 -2.70
C THR A 105 -3.96 -4.46 -3.77
N GLN A 106 -3.88 -5.75 -3.46
CA GLN A 106 -3.23 -6.70 -4.35
C GLN A 106 -4.14 -7.26 -5.44
N LEU A 107 -5.45 -7.39 -5.20
CA LEU A 107 -6.38 -8.00 -6.15
C LEU A 107 -7.38 -7.01 -6.75
N GLU A 108 -7.90 -6.08 -5.95
CA GLU A 108 -9.06 -5.27 -6.35
C GLU A 108 -8.67 -3.94 -6.99
N LEU A 109 -7.51 -3.38 -6.61
CA LEU A 109 -7.00 -2.11 -7.13
C LEU A 109 -6.26 -2.24 -8.47
N ARG A 110 -5.90 -3.45 -8.90
CA ARG A 110 -5.23 -3.73 -10.19
C ARG A 110 -6.23 -3.72 -11.36
N GLN A 111 -6.86 -2.57 -11.58
CA GLN A 111 -7.93 -2.38 -12.57
C GLN A 111 -7.38 -1.96 -13.95
N ILE A 112 -8.10 -2.35 -15.02
CA ILE A 112 -7.78 -1.90 -16.39
C ILE A 112 -8.22 -0.44 -16.61
N ASP A 113 -9.15 0.07 -15.78
CA ASP A 113 -9.68 1.41 -15.90
C ASP A 113 -8.61 2.50 -15.68
N GLN A 114 -8.48 3.40 -16.64
CA GLN A 114 -7.48 4.46 -16.62
C GLN A 114 -7.72 5.47 -15.50
N SER A 115 -8.98 5.82 -15.19
CA SER A 115 -9.26 6.81 -14.14
C SER A 115 -8.93 6.28 -12.75
N ILE A 116 -9.16 4.99 -12.51
CA ILE A 116 -8.72 4.29 -11.30
C ILE A 116 -7.19 4.29 -11.22
N ASN A 117 -6.50 3.91 -12.30
CA ASN A 117 -5.04 3.90 -12.33
C ASN A 117 -4.42 5.29 -12.07
N GLU A 118 -4.98 6.34 -12.67
CA GLU A 118 -4.55 7.72 -12.42
C GLU A 118 -4.80 8.12 -10.96
N GLY A 119 -5.97 7.79 -10.41
CA GLY A 119 -6.34 8.05 -9.01
C GLY A 119 -5.47 7.33 -7.98
N ILE A 120 -4.94 6.15 -8.33
CA ILE A 120 -4.03 5.32 -7.51
C ILE A 120 -2.56 5.74 -7.67
N SER A 121 -2.16 6.19 -8.85
CA SER A 121 -0.77 6.57 -9.11
C SER A 121 -0.30 7.70 -8.19
N ARG A 122 -1.17 8.66 -7.91
CA ARG A 122 -0.83 9.86 -7.12
C ARG A 122 -0.53 9.54 -5.65
N PRO A 123 -1.35 8.74 -4.92
CA PRO A 123 -1.02 8.33 -3.55
C PRO A 123 0.26 7.48 -3.42
N LEU A 124 0.64 6.73 -4.45
CA LEU A 124 1.89 5.96 -4.44
C LEU A 124 3.14 6.82 -4.56
N MET A 125 3.02 8.06 -5.04
CA MET A 125 4.17 8.91 -5.32
C MET A 125 4.97 9.26 -4.07
N ASP A 126 4.31 9.47 -2.93
CA ASP A 126 4.97 9.78 -1.67
C ASP A 126 5.77 8.58 -1.15
N TYR A 127 5.20 7.37 -1.24
CA TYR A 127 5.93 6.16 -0.88
C TYR A 127 7.13 5.91 -1.82
N PHE A 128 6.96 6.16 -3.11
CA PHE A 128 8.04 6.10 -4.09
C PHE A 128 9.16 7.09 -3.77
N GLN A 129 8.82 8.31 -3.38
CA GLN A 129 9.78 9.32 -2.98
C GLN A 129 10.59 8.87 -1.76
N MET A 130 9.96 8.30 -0.73
CA MET A 130 10.66 7.77 0.45
C MET A 130 11.66 6.66 0.08
N ILE A 131 11.30 5.74 -0.82
CA ILE A 131 12.24 4.72 -1.31
C ILE A 131 13.42 5.38 -2.04
N GLU A 132 13.16 6.38 -2.89
CA GLU A 132 14.22 7.09 -3.63
C GLU A 132 15.16 7.87 -2.70
N GLU A 133 14.67 8.41 -1.58
CA GLU A 133 15.47 9.07 -0.56
C GLU A 133 16.41 8.09 0.17
N VAL A 134 15.90 6.92 0.56
CA VAL A 134 16.72 5.85 1.15
C VAL A 134 17.82 5.41 0.19
N ILE A 135 17.51 5.27 -1.10
CA ILE A 135 18.51 4.91 -2.12
C ILE A 135 19.58 6.00 -2.22
N LYS A 136 19.20 7.28 -2.31
CA LYS A 136 20.16 8.39 -2.44
C LYS A 136 21.07 8.51 -1.22
N GLU A 137 20.51 8.47 -0.01
CA GLU A 137 21.29 8.45 1.23
C GLU A 137 22.28 7.29 1.26
N GLY A 138 21.86 6.12 0.80
CA GLY A 138 22.75 4.98 0.73
C GLY A 138 23.78 5.07 -0.40
N GLN A 139 23.54 5.81 -1.48
CA GLN A 139 24.58 6.13 -2.47
C GLN A 139 25.62 7.08 -1.88
N ASP A 140 25.19 8.09 -1.11
CA ASP A 140 26.08 9.06 -0.46
C ASP A 140 26.99 8.40 0.60
N THR A 141 26.51 7.34 1.25
CA THR A 141 27.24 6.58 2.28
C THR A 141 27.96 5.33 1.74
N GLY A 142 27.84 5.03 0.45
CA GLY A 142 28.45 3.86 -0.19
C GLY A 142 27.75 2.52 0.05
N PHE A 143 26.56 2.52 0.67
CA PHE A 143 25.71 1.34 0.85
C PHE A 143 25.05 0.89 -0.47
N PHE A 144 24.63 1.85 -1.32
CA PHE A 144 24.20 1.56 -2.69
C PHE A 144 25.27 1.95 -3.70
N ARG A 145 25.36 1.16 -4.77
CA ARG A 145 26.25 1.45 -5.89
C ARG A 145 25.88 2.79 -6.57
N PRO A 146 26.83 3.72 -6.76
CA PRO A 146 26.54 5.07 -7.25
C PRO A 146 26.06 5.11 -8.71
N GLU A 147 26.39 4.09 -9.52
CA GLU A 147 25.98 3.99 -10.92
C GLU A 147 24.54 3.49 -11.12
N ILE A 148 23.89 2.98 -10.06
CA ILE A 148 22.51 2.51 -10.17
C ILE A 148 21.57 3.69 -10.37
N ASN A 149 20.72 3.60 -11.39
CA ASN A 149 19.65 4.57 -11.59
C ASN A 149 18.60 4.45 -10.46
N VAL A 150 18.43 5.52 -9.68
CA VAL A 150 17.53 5.59 -8.52
C VAL A 150 16.10 5.14 -8.84
N ARG A 151 15.53 5.61 -9.97
CA ARG A 151 14.16 5.24 -10.37
C ARG A 151 14.02 3.77 -10.73
N THR A 152 15.07 3.17 -11.29
CA THR A 152 15.11 1.75 -11.62
C THR A 152 15.22 0.91 -10.35
N ALA A 153 16.12 1.28 -9.43
CA ALA A 153 16.22 0.65 -8.12
C ALA A 153 14.91 0.72 -7.34
N ARG A 154 14.25 1.88 -7.30
CA ARG A 154 12.93 2.04 -6.69
C ARG A 154 11.92 1.03 -7.25
N LYS A 155 11.83 0.90 -8.59
CA LYS A 155 10.91 -0.06 -9.23
C LYS A 155 11.20 -1.50 -8.81
N VAL A 156 12.47 -1.88 -8.72
CA VAL A 156 12.89 -3.22 -8.31
C VAL A 156 12.56 -3.47 -6.84
N ILE A 157 12.87 -2.54 -5.95
CA ILE A 157 12.58 -2.65 -4.51
C ILE A 157 11.07 -2.76 -4.30
N PHE A 158 10.30 -1.82 -4.85
CA PHE A 158 8.84 -1.85 -4.73
C PHE A 158 8.25 -3.13 -5.32
N GLY A 159 8.65 -3.50 -6.55
CA GLY A 159 8.14 -4.69 -7.22
C GLY A 159 8.45 -5.99 -6.47
N ALA A 160 9.63 -6.11 -5.85
CA ALA A 160 9.98 -7.26 -5.04
C ALA A 160 9.09 -7.37 -3.79
N ILE A 161 8.87 -6.25 -3.08
CA ILE A 161 8.00 -6.22 -1.90
C ILE A 161 6.54 -6.53 -2.32
N ASP A 162 6.04 -5.85 -3.34
CA ASP A 162 4.67 -5.97 -3.85
C ASP A 162 4.35 -7.39 -4.34
N GLU A 163 5.29 -8.04 -5.03
CA GLU A 163 5.12 -9.44 -5.47
C GLU A 163 5.12 -10.42 -4.29
N VAL A 164 5.96 -10.19 -3.28
CA VAL A 164 5.97 -11.02 -2.06
C VAL A 164 4.63 -10.95 -1.34
N VAL A 165 4.02 -9.76 -1.26
CA VAL A 165 2.67 -9.57 -0.71
C VAL A 165 1.64 -10.26 -1.61
N THR A 166 1.70 -10.06 -2.93
CA THR A 166 0.76 -10.67 -3.89
C THR A 166 0.74 -12.19 -3.77
N SER A 167 1.92 -12.81 -3.76
CA SER A 167 2.09 -14.26 -3.59
C SER A 167 1.52 -14.74 -2.25
N TRP A 168 1.70 -13.96 -1.17
CA TRP A 168 1.11 -14.26 0.13
C TRP A 168 -0.42 -14.18 0.13
N VAL A 169 -1.01 -13.12 -0.45
CA VAL A 169 -2.47 -12.98 -0.59
C VAL A 169 -3.06 -14.14 -1.41
N MET A 170 -2.34 -14.61 -2.42
CA MET A 170 -2.75 -15.73 -3.28
C MET A 170 -2.47 -17.11 -2.66
N SER A 171 -1.65 -17.18 -1.61
CA SER A 171 -1.28 -18.44 -0.98
C SER A 171 -2.49 -19.11 -0.33
N LYS A 172 -2.58 -20.43 -0.50
CA LYS A 172 -3.57 -21.27 0.20
C LYS A 172 -3.08 -21.75 1.58
N LYS A 173 -1.83 -21.46 1.93
CA LYS A 173 -1.21 -21.90 3.19
C LYS A 173 -0.91 -20.68 4.05
N PRO A 174 -1.25 -20.71 5.35
CA PRO A 174 -0.87 -19.66 6.26
C PRO A 174 0.65 -19.71 6.49
N TYR A 175 1.31 -18.58 6.25
CA TYR A 175 2.67 -18.32 6.70
C TYR A 175 2.77 -16.84 7.07
N SER A 176 3.75 -16.51 7.91
CA SER A 176 3.95 -15.13 8.31
C SER A 176 4.63 -14.34 7.20
N LEU A 177 4.00 -13.23 6.80
CA LEU A 177 4.49 -12.37 5.73
C LEU A 177 5.69 -11.53 6.20
N SER A 178 5.63 -10.96 7.41
CA SER A 178 6.72 -10.16 7.99
C SER A 178 8.01 -10.97 8.18
N ASN A 179 7.94 -12.29 8.35
CA ASN A 179 9.12 -13.18 8.37
C ASN A 179 9.90 -13.18 7.04
N LEU A 180 9.31 -12.72 5.93
CA LEU A 180 10.00 -12.57 4.65
C LEU A 180 10.82 -11.28 4.55
N SER A 181 10.75 -10.39 5.55
CA SER A 181 11.49 -9.12 5.55
C SER A 181 12.99 -9.30 5.40
N GLU A 182 13.60 -10.17 6.22
CA GLU A 182 15.05 -10.39 6.18
C GLU A 182 15.50 -11.10 4.89
N PRO A 183 14.82 -12.17 4.41
CA PRO A 183 15.11 -12.74 3.09
C PRO A 183 15.03 -11.72 1.94
N VAL A 184 14.00 -10.88 1.91
CA VAL A 184 13.82 -9.85 0.87
C VAL A 184 14.94 -8.80 0.95
N PHE A 185 15.24 -8.31 2.16
CA PHE A 185 16.34 -7.37 2.37
C PHE A 185 17.68 -7.96 1.93
N SER A 186 17.98 -9.20 2.30
CA SER A 186 19.21 -9.89 1.93
C SER A 186 19.36 -10.00 0.40
N LEU A 187 18.31 -10.41 -0.31
CA LEU A 187 18.32 -10.49 -1.77
C LEU A 187 18.49 -9.12 -2.43
N LEU A 188 17.85 -8.08 -1.91
CA LEU A 188 17.96 -6.72 -2.48
C LEU A 188 19.34 -6.10 -2.25
N SER A 189 19.98 -6.38 -1.10
CA SER A 189 21.28 -5.80 -0.72
C SER A 189 22.47 -6.60 -1.27
N ARG A 190 22.36 -7.93 -1.38
CA ARG A 190 23.46 -8.82 -1.77
C ARG A 190 23.29 -9.44 -3.16
N GLY A 191 22.09 -9.38 -3.73
CA GLY A 191 21.79 -10.04 -5.00
C GLY A 191 21.70 -11.56 -4.88
N PHE A 192 21.61 -12.23 -6.04
CA PHE A 192 21.48 -13.68 -6.15
C PHE A 192 22.81 -14.43 -6.33
N LEU A 193 23.88 -13.71 -6.67
CA LEU A 193 25.16 -14.31 -7.05
C LEU A 193 26.15 -14.27 -5.88
N ILE A 194 27.05 -15.25 -5.85
CA ILE A 194 28.10 -15.43 -4.83
C ILE A 194 29.31 -14.54 -5.17
#